data_AF-W5XLF3-F1
#
_entry.id   AF-W5XLF3-F1
#
_cell.length_a   1.000
_cell.length_b   1.000
_cell.length_c   1.000
_cell.angle_alpha   90.00
_cell.angle_beta   90.00
_cell.angle_gamma   90.00
#
_symmetry.space_group_name_H-M   'P 1'
#
loop_
_entity.id
_entity.type
_entity.pdbx_description
1 polymer ?
#
loop_
_entity_poly.entity_id
_entity_poly.type
_entity_poly.pdbx_seq_one_letter_code
_entity_poly.pdbx_strand_id
1 'polypeptide(L)'
;IRAAGWLGEGFQSALSKLIMNVALMASIFMAMLSRLKPTQLATLSSRYNYVIVTVAIGYLISWGLSRLFKVPKGRRGLMMVAINGANTLLNGLAFNTALLRDTSIPYLLVYYIVNTIVVWTFGVSVIAGDDPTVSGKTKAKFDLRHLLPVPLWGFIVALPYIFFFTKAANYIANGTGFITTTLSGLGGLVTPLSLIYIGIMLKKFGLSSMRIDAHSLLALLGRFVL
;
A
#
# COMPACT_ATOMS: atom_id res chain seq x y z
N ILE A 1 -15.21 -12.04 -18.18
CA ILE A 1 -13.93 -11.81 -18.93
C ILE A 1 -13.03 -13.06 -18.94
N ARG A 2 -12.36 -13.48 -17.86
CA ARG A 2 -11.62 -14.78 -17.86
C ARG A 2 -12.53 -16.01 -18.03
N ALA A 3 -13.76 -15.95 -17.51
CA ALA A 3 -14.80 -16.95 -17.78
C ALA A 3 -15.29 -17.00 -19.21
N ALA A 4 -15.17 -15.88 -19.92
CA ALA A 4 -15.60 -15.75 -21.30
C ALA A 4 -14.48 -16.14 -22.29
N GLY A 5 -13.33 -16.63 -21.80
CA GLY A 5 -12.17 -17.00 -22.63
C GLY A 5 -11.37 -15.81 -23.18
N TRP A 6 -11.72 -14.57 -22.85
CA TRP A 6 -11.11 -13.37 -23.46
C TRP A 6 -9.70 -13.04 -22.94
N LEU A 7 -9.20 -13.74 -21.91
CA LEU A 7 -7.91 -13.46 -21.28
C LEU A 7 -7.08 -14.73 -21.20
N GLY A 8 -5.90 -14.70 -21.82
CA GLY A 8 -4.94 -15.81 -21.80
C GLY A 8 -4.37 -16.08 -20.40
N GLU A 9 -3.77 -17.25 -20.22
CA GLU A 9 -3.30 -17.74 -18.90
C GLU A 9 -2.26 -16.82 -18.23
N GLY A 10 -1.42 -16.14 -19.03
CA GLY A 10 -0.40 -15.20 -18.55
C GLY A 10 -0.95 -13.81 -18.16
N PHE A 11 -2.20 -13.48 -18.50
CA PHE A 11 -2.74 -12.14 -18.30
C PHE A 11 -2.72 -11.69 -16.84
N GLN A 12 -3.05 -12.59 -15.90
CA GLN A 12 -3.05 -12.28 -14.48
C GLN A 12 -1.66 -11.84 -13.98
N SER A 13 -0.60 -12.54 -14.43
CA SER A 13 0.79 -12.23 -14.04
C SER A 13 1.24 -10.92 -14.67
N ALA A 14 0.96 -10.72 -15.96
CA ALA A 14 1.24 -9.48 -16.67
C ALA A 14 0.52 -8.28 -16.03
N LEU A 15 -0.75 -8.44 -15.66
CA LEU A 15 -1.55 -7.42 -14.99
C LEU A 15 -0.95 -7.03 -13.64
N SER A 16 -0.57 -8.01 -12.82
CA SER A 16 0.10 -7.74 -11.53
C SER A 16 1.40 -6.95 -11.71
N LYS A 17 2.25 -7.36 -12.66
CA LYS A 17 3.50 -6.65 -12.97
C LYS A 17 3.25 -5.22 -13.45
N LEU A 18 2.26 -5.01 -14.31
CA LEU A 18 1.89 -3.68 -14.80
C LEU A 18 1.42 -2.77 -13.65
N ILE A 19 0.57 -3.30 -12.77
CA ILE A 19 0.08 -2.57 -11.59
C ILE A 19 1.27 -2.19 -10.70
N MET A 20 2.06 -3.18 -10.29
CA MET A 20 3.10 -3.00 -9.28
C MET A 20 4.28 -2.14 -9.77
N ASN A 21 4.71 -2.32 -11.02
CA ASN A 21 5.95 -1.72 -11.50
C ASN A 21 5.74 -0.41 -12.28
N VAL A 22 4.53 -0.14 -12.78
CA VAL A 22 4.26 1.03 -13.64
C VAL A 22 3.15 1.90 -13.07
N ALA A 23 1.95 1.36 -12.96
CA ALA A 23 0.77 2.15 -12.57
C ALA A 23 0.92 2.69 -11.14
N LEU A 24 1.35 1.85 -10.19
CA LEU A 24 1.53 2.24 -8.80
C LEU A 24 2.63 3.30 -8.64
N MET A 25 3.69 3.21 -9.46
CA MET A 25 4.79 4.19 -9.48
C MET A 25 4.31 5.56 -9.94
N ALA A 26 3.63 5.58 -11.08
CA ALA A 26 3.05 6.80 -11.62
C ALA A 26 2.02 7.40 -10.67
N SER A 27 1.17 6.57 -10.04
CA SER A 27 0.17 7.01 -9.07
C SER A 27 0.78 7.71 -7.86
N ILE A 28 1.79 7.09 -7.24
CA ILE A 28 2.46 7.64 -6.05
C ILE A 28 3.24 8.90 -6.42
N PHE A 29 3.97 8.87 -7.54
CA PHE A 29 4.72 10.03 -8.03
C PHE A 29 3.82 11.23 -8.28
N MET A 30 2.72 11.05 -9.04
CA MET A 30 1.75 12.12 -9.30
C MET A 30 1.09 12.62 -8.02
N ALA A 31 0.69 11.71 -7.12
CA ALA A 31 0.11 12.09 -5.83
C ALA A 31 1.08 12.92 -4.97
N MET A 32 2.38 12.62 -5.01
CA MET A 32 3.40 13.41 -4.33
C MET A 32 3.56 14.80 -4.94
N LEU A 33 3.73 14.90 -6.26
CA LEU A 33 3.93 16.20 -6.91
C LEU A 33 2.71 17.12 -6.75
N SER A 34 1.49 16.58 -6.83
CA SER A 34 0.27 17.38 -6.74
C SER A 34 -0.09 17.79 -5.31
N ARG A 35 0.43 17.11 -4.28
CA ARG A 35 -0.07 17.25 -2.90
C ARG A 35 0.97 17.62 -1.87
N LEU A 36 2.26 17.45 -2.16
CA LEU A 36 3.33 17.70 -1.20
C LEU A 36 4.08 18.99 -1.56
N LYS A 37 4.00 19.97 -0.65
CA LYS A 37 4.79 21.22 -0.76
C LYS A 37 6.03 21.16 0.14
N PRO A 38 7.16 21.78 -0.23
CA PRO A 38 8.36 21.81 0.61
C PRO A 38 8.12 22.35 2.03
N THR A 39 7.22 23.34 2.18
CA THR A 39 6.85 23.92 3.49
C THR A 39 6.09 22.94 4.38
N GLN A 40 5.37 21.99 3.79
CA GLN A 40 4.66 20.93 4.52
C GLN A 40 5.65 19.85 4.98
N LEU A 41 6.71 19.56 4.21
CA LEU A 41 7.78 18.62 4.62
C LEU A 41 8.58 19.10 5.83
N ALA A 42 8.81 20.41 5.94
CA ALA A 42 9.51 20.98 7.10
C ALA A 42 8.71 20.82 8.41
N THR A 43 7.38 20.91 8.36
CA THR A 43 6.52 20.64 9.51
C THR A 43 6.42 19.14 9.84
N LEU A 44 6.74 18.27 8.88
CA LEU A 44 6.69 16.81 9.01
C LEU A 44 7.90 16.21 9.74
N SER A 45 9.08 16.84 9.67
CA SER A 45 10.31 16.36 10.31
C SER A 45 10.22 16.33 11.84
N SER A 46 9.38 17.16 12.46
CA SER A 46 9.20 17.17 13.93
C SER A 46 8.21 16.10 14.42
N ARG A 47 7.40 15.51 13.53
CA ARG A 47 6.23 14.68 13.92
C ARG A 47 6.28 13.23 13.45
N TYR A 48 7.31 12.82 12.70
CA TYR A 48 7.44 11.44 12.21
C TYR A 48 7.54 10.42 13.35
N ASN A 49 8.10 10.81 14.51
CA ASN A 49 8.20 9.96 15.70
C ASN A 49 6.83 9.47 16.16
N TYR A 50 5.82 10.36 16.19
CA TYR A 50 4.45 9.97 16.57
C TYR A 50 3.89 8.93 15.63
N VAL A 51 4.13 9.07 14.32
CA VAL A 51 3.66 8.12 13.32
C VAL A 51 4.32 6.75 13.49
N ILE A 52 5.64 6.71 13.72
CA ILE A 52 6.36 5.44 13.97
C ILE A 52 5.78 4.74 15.21
N VAL A 53 5.56 5.50 16.30
CA VAL A 53 4.99 4.95 17.53
C VAL A 53 3.57 4.43 17.30
N THR A 54 2.72 5.17 16.59
CA THR A 54 1.36 4.73 16.26
C THR A 54 1.35 3.44 15.44
N VAL A 55 2.19 3.36 14.40
CA VAL A 55 2.31 2.15 13.58
C VAL A 55 2.83 0.97 14.41
N ALA A 56 3.83 1.20 15.26
CA ALA A 56 4.35 0.17 16.16
C ALA A 56 3.29 -0.35 17.14
N ILE A 57 2.51 0.55 17.75
CA ILE A 57 1.39 0.22 18.63
C ILE A 57 0.34 -0.61 17.87
N GLY A 58 -0.04 -0.21 16.65
CA GLY A 58 -1.00 -0.97 15.83
C GLY A 58 -0.52 -2.41 15.55
N TYR A 59 0.76 -2.57 15.21
CA TYR A 59 1.34 -3.91 15.04
C TYR A 59 1.38 -4.70 16.35
N LEU A 60 1.71 -4.08 17.49
CA LEU A 60 1.68 -4.73 18.80
C LEU A 60 0.26 -5.18 19.19
N ILE A 61 -0.75 -4.34 18.97
CA ILE A 61 -2.16 -4.67 19.22
C ILE A 61 -2.57 -5.84 18.32
N SER A 62 -2.29 -5.77 17.02
CA SER A 62 -2.64 -6.84 16.09
C SER A 62 -1.97 -8.18 16.41
N TRP A 63 -0.73 -8.13 16.91
CA TRP A 63 -0.01 -9.30 17.42
C TRP A 63 -0.67 -9.86 18.68
N GLY A 64 -1.04 -8.99 19.63
CA GLY A 64 -1.78 -9.35 20.84
C GLY A 64 -3.12 -10.01 20.52
N LEU A 65 -3.90 -9.43 19.60
CA LEU A 65 -5.15 -10.00 19.11
C LEU A 65 -4.94 -11.36 18.45
N SER A 66 -3.88 -11.53 17.64
CA SER A 66 -3.57 -12.81 17.01
C SER A 66 -3.31 -13.93 18.04
N ARG A 67 -2.70 -13.58 19.19
CA ARG A 67 -2.43 -14.48 20.31
C ARG A 67 -3.70 -14.76 21.13
N LEU A 68 -4.43 -13.71 21.50
CA LEU A 68 -5.63 -13.77 22.32
C LEU A 68 -6.72 -14.63 21.67
N PHE A 69 -6.98 -14.41 20.39
CA PHE A 69 -7.97 -15.16 19.62
C PHE A 69 -7.42 -16.46 19.01
N LYS A 70 -6.21 -16.89 19.42
CA LYS A 70 -5.57 -18.15 19.01
C LYS A 70 -5.60 -18.38 17.50
N VAL A 71 -5.31 -17.32 16.72
CA VAL A 71 -5.31 -17.39 15.26
C VAL A 71 -4.33 -18.48 14.80
N PRO A 72 -4.70 -19.35 13.86
CA PRO A 72 -3.84 -20.45 13.41
C PRO A 72 -2.57 -19.92 12.71
N LYS A 73 -1.48 -20.69 12.81
CA LYS A 73 -0.24 -20.41 12.06
C LYS A 73 -0.54 -20.39 10.55
N GLY A 74 0.10 -19.50 9.81
CA GLY A 74 -0.22 -19.24 8.40
C GLY A 74 -1.27 -18.17 8.15
N ARG A 75 -1.94 -17.68 9.20
CA ARG A 75 -2.95 -16.60 9.09
C ARG A 75 -2.65 -15.39 9.96
N ARG A 76 -1.71 -15.49 10.90
CA ARG A 76 -1.38 -14.42 11.86
C ARG A 76 -0.74 -13.25 11.15
N GLY A 77 0.26 -13.54 10.31
CA GLY A 77 0.96 -12.49 9.58
C GLY A 77 0.04 -11.77 8.61
N LEU A 78 -0.83 -12.52 7.92
CA LEU A 78 -1.83 -11.96 7.03
C LEU A 78 -2.83 -11.09 7.80
N MET A 79 -3.30 -11.51 8.97
CA MET A 79 -4.19 -10.71 9.81
C MET A 79 -3.52 -9.42 10.30
N MET A 80 -2.28 -9.48 10.80
CA MET A 80 -1.56 -8.29 11.27
C MET A 80 -1.40 -7.25 10.16
N VAL A 81 -1.05 -7.69 8.95
CA VAL A 81 -0.95 -6.80 7.77
C VAL A 81 -2.32 -6.36 7.29
N ALA A 82 -3.37 -7.17 7.40
CA ALA A 82 -4.72 -6.78 7.00
C ALA A 82 -5.28 -5.65 7.89
N ILE A 83 -4.97 -5.70 9.20
CA ILE A 83 -5.35 -4.67 10.18
C ILE A 83 -4.57 -3.38 9.93
N ASN A 84 -3.23 -3.45 9.89
CA ASN A 84 -2.38 -2.25 9.84
C ASN A 84 -2.14 -1.70 8.41
N GLY A 85 -2.19 -2.57 7.41
CA GLY A 85 -1.91 -2.26 6.01
C GLY A 85 -3.07 -1.54 5.32
N ALA A 86 -3.29 -0.28 5.71
CA ALA A 86 -4.27 0.59 5.09
C ALA A 86 -3.75 1.21 3.78
N ASN A 87 -4.61 1.27 2.76
CA ASN A 87 -4.37 2.05 1.53
C ASN A 87 -4.70 3.53 1.79
N THR A 88 -3.81 4.21 2.49
CA THR A 88 -4.03 5.58 2.97
C THR A 88 -3.93 6.65 1.89
N LEU A 89 -3.20 6.41 0.81
CA LEU A 89 -3.01 7.43 -0.24
C LEU A 89 -4.22 7.58 -1.18
N LEU A 90 -4.87 6.47 -1.56
CA LEU A 90 -6.00 6.49 -2.49
C LEU A 90 -7.33 6.73 -1.77
N ASN A 91 -7.65 5.89 -0.77
CA ASN A 91 -8.91 5.99 -0.04
C ASN A 91 -8.79 6.90 1.17
N GLY A 92 -7.72 6.73 1.96
CA GLY A 92 -7.50 7.52 3.18
C GLY A 92 -7.50 9.01 2.89
N LEU A 93 -6.90 9.44 1.78
CA LEU A 93 -6.80 10.86 1.46
C LEU A 93 -8.13 11.49 1.11
N ALA A 94 -8.96 10.85 0.28
CA ALA A 94 -10.30 11.36 -0.05
C ALA A 94 -11.17 11.53 1.20
N PHE A 95 -11.19 10.52 2.08
CA PHE A 95 -11.92 10.58 3.35
C PHE A 95 -11.37 11.65 4.29
N ASN A 96 -10.05 11.72 4.41
CA ASN A 96 -9.39 12.61 5.34
C ASN A 96 -9.54 14.08 4.91
N THR A 97 -9.46 14.41 3.61
CA THR A 97 -9.74 15.76 3.12
C THR A 97 -11.21 16.14 3.25
N ALA A 98 -12.14 15.19 3.09
CA ALA A 98 -13.56 15.46 3.29
C ALA A 98 -13.90 15.78 4.75
N LEU A 99 -13.24 15.11 5.71
CA LEU A 99 -13.49 15.27 7.14
C LEU A 99 -12.65 16.38 7.81
N LEU A 100 -11.39 16.51 7.44
CA LEU A 100 -10.38 17.33 8.13
C LEU A 100 -9.77 18.45 7.26
N ARG A 101 -10.27 18.61 6.02
CA ARG A 101 -9.81 19.60 5.03
C ARG A 101 -8.32 19.41 4.70
N ASP A 102 -7.71 20.38 4.03
CA ASP A 102 -6.33 20.25 3.52
C ASP A 102 -5.25 20.25 4.61
N THR A 103 -5.61 20.63 5.85
CA THR A 103 -4.66 20.69 6.98
C THR A 103 -4.12 19.31 7.39
N SER A 104 -4.84 18.24 7.08
CA SER A 104 -4.49 16.88 7.45
C SER A 104 -3.63 16.16 6.41
N ILE A 105 -3.51 16.72 5.19
CA ILE A 105 -2.74 16.14 4.08
C ILE A 105 -1.29 15.82 4.49
N PRO A 106 -0.52 16.72 5.12
CA PRO A 106 0.86 16.42 5.47
C PRO A 106 0.98 15.20 6.40
N TYR A 107 0.15 15.16 7.45
CA TYR A 107 0.13 14.07 8.43
C TYR A 107 -0.17 12.72 7.77
N LEU A 108 -1.15 12.71 6.86
CA LEU A 108 -1.52 11.52 6.13
C LEU A 108 -0.38 11.03 5.20
N LEU A 109 0.37 11.95 4.60
CA LEU A 109 1.50 11.60 3.74
C LEU A 109 2.66 11.00 4.53
N VAL A 110 3.00 11.51 5.72
CA VAL A 110 4.01 10.86 6.58
C VAL A 110 3.54 9.51 7.07
N TYR A 111 2.28 9.41 7.50
CA TYR A 111 1.69 8.12 7.82
C TYR A 111 1.82 7.14 6.66
N TYR A 112 1.47 7.57 5.45
CA TYR A 112 1.58 6.75 4.25
C TYR A 112 3.01 6.25 4.00
N ILE A 113 4.02 7.13 4.07
CA ILE A 113 5.42 6.74 3.81
C ILE A 113 5.88 5.73 4.86
N VAL A 114 5.70 6.04 6.14
CA VAL A 114 6.11 5.15 7.25
C VAL A 114 5.36 3.83 7.17
N ASN A 115 4.03 3.86 7.00
CA ASN A 115 3.22 2.66 6.89
C ASN A 115 3.61 1.82 5.67
N THR A 116 3.90 2.44 4.53
CA THR A 116 4.33 1.72 3.33
C THR A 116 5.68 1.04 3.58
N ILE A 117 6.65 1.73 4.16
CA ILE A 117 7.93 1.10 4.54
C ILE A 117 7.66 -0.08 5.49
N VAL A 118 6.89 0.11 6.56
CA VAL A 118 6.65 -0.95 7.56
C VAL A 118 5.90 -2.14 6.96
N VAL A 119 4.82 -1.94 6.21
CA VAL A 119 4.04 -3.03 5.59
C VAL A 119 4.91 -3.87 4.66
N TRP A 120 5.74 -3.22 3.85
CA TRP A 120 6.54 -3.92 2.85
C TRP A 120 7.84 -4.52 3.40
N THR A 121 8.38 -3.99 4.50
CA THR A 121 9.59 -4.52 5.15
C THR A 121 9.22 -5.51 6.24
N PHE A 122 8.53 -5.04 7.28
CA PHE A 122 8.09 -5.83 8.42
C PHE A 122 6.86 -6.67 8.08
N GLY A 123 5.82 -6.10 7.46
CA GLY A 123 4.59 -6.84 7.19
C GLY A 123 4.79 -8.05 6.27
N VAL A 124 5.49 -7.88 5.14
CA VAL A 124 5.82 -8.97 4.21
C VAL A 124 6.69 -10.04 4.88
N SER A 125 7.68 -9.63 5.68
CA SER A 125 8.52 -10.60 6.40
C SER A 125 7.76 -11.37 7.48
N VAL A 126 6.80 -10.72 8.17
CA VAL A 126 5.90 -11.39 9.13
C VAL A 126 4.97 -12.38 8.43
N ILE A 127 4.44 -12.05 7.24
CA ILE A 127 3.65 -12.99 6.43
C ILE A 127 4.51 -14.18 6.01
N ALA A 128 5.69 -13.93 5.44
CA ALA A 128 6.57 -14.98 4.95
C ALA A 128 7.07 -15.91 6.07
N GLY A 129 7.35 -15.35 7.26
CA GLY A 129 7.76 -16.13 8.43
C GLY A 129 6.64 -16.95 9.08
N ASP A 130 5.37 -16.64 8.77
CA ASP A 130 4.20 -17.37 9.26
C ASP A 130 3.74 -18.45 8.26
N ASP A 131 4.37 -18.58 7.09
CA ASP A 131 3.98 -19.56 6.06
C ASP A 131 4.17 -21.02 6.57
N PRO A 132 3.08 -21.81 6.66
CA PRO A 132 3.13 -23.16 7.21
C PRO A 132 3.73 -24.18 6.25
N THR A 133 3.91 -23.83 4.97
CA THR A 133 4.45 -24.72 3.92
C THR A 133 5.97 -24.69 3.83
N VAL A 134 6.61 -23.70 4.47
CA VAL A 134 8.07 -23.58 4.51
C VAL A 134 8.59 -24.41 5.70
N SER A 135 8.83 -25.70 5.45
CA SER A 135 9.44 -26.63 6.42
C SER A 135 10.96 -26.43 6.52
N GLY A 136 11.39 -25.38 7.20
CA GLY A 136 12.81 -25.20 7.48
C GLY A 136 13.16 -23.79 7.93
N LYS A 137 14.22 -23.68 8.74
CA LYS A 137 14.85 -22.42 9.11
C LYS A 137 15.50 -21.76 7.89
N THR A 138 14.72 -21.38 6.88
CA THR A 138 15.18 -20.42 5.88
C THR A 138 15.22 -19.09 6.60
N LYS A 139 16.37 -18.77 7.21
CA LYS A 139 16.65 -17.40 7.64
C LYS A 139 16.38 -16.54 6.42
N ALA A 140 15.28 -15.80 6.41
CA ALA A 140 14.98 -14.85 5.36
C ALA A 140 16.21 -13.95 5.26
N LYS A 141 17.00 -14.12 4.20
CA LYS A 141 18.14 -13.23 3.96
C LYS A 141 17.53 -11.84 3.88
N PHE A 142 17.98 -10.96 4.76
CA PHE A 142 17.55 -9.56 4.80
C PHE A 142 18.03 -8.93 3.49
N ASP A 143 17.21 -9.01 2.46
CA ASP A 143 17.54 -8.45 1.16
C ASP A 143 17.26 -6.95 1.24
N LEU A 144 18.31 -6.15 1.11
CA LEU A 144 18.19 -4.69 1.12
C LEU A 144 17.26 -4.21 -0.02
N ARG A 145 17.09 -5.02 -1.07
CA ARG A 145 16.13 -4.78 -2.17
C ARG A 145 14.67 -4.99 -1.73
N HIS A 146 14.42 -5.72 -0.65
CA HIS A 146 13.12 -5.79 0.01
C HIS A 146 12.87 -4.62 0.97
N LEU A 147 13.91 -3.86 1.36
CA LEU A 147 13.74 -2.66 2.20
C LEU A 147 13.17 -1.46 1.45
N LEU A 148 13.38 -1.42 0.13
CA LEU A 148 12.81 -0.41 -0.77
C LEU A 148 11.80 -1.10 -1.70
N PRO A 149 10.58 -1.44 -1.20
CA PRO A 149 9.50 -1.90 -2.06
C PRO A 149 9.35 -1.01 -3.28
N VAL A 150 9.01 -1.65 -4.40
CA VAL A 150 8.67 -0.98 -5.67
C VAL A 150 7.84 0.29 -5.41
N PRO A 151 6.71 0.27 -4.66
CA PRO A 151 5.95 1.45 -4.21
C PRO A 151 6.75 2.69 -3.78
N LEU A 152 7.88 2.53 -3.09
CA LEU A 152 8.67 3.66 -2.60
C LEU A 152 9.50 4.36 -3.67
N TRP A 153 9.76 3.73 -4.82
CA TRP A 153 10.50 4.39 -5.89
C TRP A 153 9.75 5.60 -6.46
N GLY A 154 8.42 5.52 -6.58
CA GLY A 154 7.61 6.69 -6.96
C GLY A 154 7.74 7.85 -5.98
N PHE A 155 7.88 7.54 -4.68
CA PHE A 155 8.14 8.54 -3.64
C PHE A 155 9.55 9.13 -3.76
N ILE A 156 10.57 8.28 -3.85
CA ILE A 156 11.99 8.69 -3.91
C ILE A 156 12.23 9.58 -5.14
N VAL A 157 11.69 9.21 -6.29
CA VAL A 157 11.84 9.99 -7.53
C VAL A 157 11.08 11.32 -7.45
N ALA A 158 9.99 11.42 -6.69
CA ALA A 158 9.28 12.68 -6.50
C ALA A 158 10.07 13.71 -5.67
N LEU A 159 10.91 13.28 -4.72
CA LEU A 159 11.61 14.19 -3.81
C LEU A 159 12.53 15.20 -4.53
N PRO A 160 13.42 14.80 -5.47
CA PRO A 160 14.22 15.76 -6.23
C PRO A 160 13.39 16.79 -6.98
N TYR A 161 12.24 16.38 -7.52
CA TYR A 161 11.35 17.30 -8.23
C TYR A 161 10.71 18.32 -7.31
N ILE A 162 10.33 17.90 -6.11
CA ILE A 162 9.71 18.77 -5.10
C ILE A 162 10.71 19.78 -4.55
N PHE A 163 11.97 19.39 -4.31
CA PHE A 163 12.96 20.27 -3.69
C PHE A 163 13.80 21.09 -4.68
N PHE A 164 14.25 20.48 -5.77
CA PHE A 164 15.21 21.11 -6.69
C PHE A 164 14.58 21.51 -8.03
N PHE A 165 13.57 20.77 -8.52
CA PHE A 165 12.92 21.03 -9.81
C PHE A 165 11.47 21.51 -9.68
N THR A 166 11.21 22.47 -8.79
CA THR A 166 9.86 22.95 -8.45
C THR A 166 9.01 23.39 -9.65
N LYS A 167 9.63 24.04 -10.66
CA LYS A 167 8.95 24.41 -11.91
C LYS A 167 8.51 23.18 -12.71
N ALA A 168 9.38 22.17 -12.82
CA ALA A 168 9.06 20.92 -13.48
C ALA A 168 8.00 20.12 -12.72
N ALA A 169 8.09 20.08 -11.38
CA ALA A 169 7.07 19.47 -10.52
C ALA A 169 5.70 20.10 -10.75
N ASN A 170 5.60 21.43 -10.78
CA ASN A 170 4.34 22.13 -11.04
C ASN A 170 3.82 21.88 -12.45
N TYR A 171 4.69 21.88 -13.47
CA TYR A 171 4.31 21.55 -14.83
C TYR A 171 3.78 20.12 -14.95
N ILE A 172 4.45 19.14 -14.33
CA ILE A 172 4.03 17.74 -14.36
C ILE A 172 2.73 17.54 -13.57
N ALA A 173 2.60 18.15 -12.39
CA ALA A 173 1.45 17.98 -11.51
C ALA A 173 0.16 18.66 -11.99
N ASN A 174 0.28 19.86 -12.59
CA ASN A 174 -0.85 20.73 -12.91
C ASN A 174 -0.96 21.09 -14.39
N GLY A 175 -0.02 20.64 -15.23
CA GLY A 175 -0.04 20.89 -16.66
C GLY A 175 -1.01 19.98 -17.41
N THR A 176 -1.10 20.19 -18.71
CA THR A 176 -1.89 19.37 -19.65
C THR A 176 -1.02 18.72 -20.73
N GLY A 177 0.30 18.74 -20.54
CA GLY A 177 1.27 18.17 -21.47
C GLY A 177 1.25 16.64 -21.49
N PHE A 178 1.90 16.06 -22.50
CA PHE A 178 1.98 14.61 -22.71
C PHE A 178 2.43 13.85 -21.46
N ILE A 179 3.43 14.37 -20.74
CA ILE A 179 3.96 13.74 -19.52
C ILE A 179 2.89 13.67 -18.42
N THR A 180 2.22 14.79 -18.15
CA THR A 180 1.16 14.86 -17.13
C THR A 180 0.02 13.92 -17.46
N THR A 181 -0.48 13.95 -18.69
CA THR A 181 -1.60 13.11 -19.12
C THR A 181 -1.23 11.63 -19.07
N THR A 182 -0.01 11.27 -19.49
CA THR A 182 0.46 9.88 -19.44
C THR A 182 0.62 9.37 -18.01
N LEU A 183 1.31 10.12 -17.14
CA LEU A 183 1.54 9.71 -15.75
C LEU A 183 0.25 9.69 -14.93
N SER A 184 -0.63 10.68 -15.14
CA SER A 184 -1.95 10.71 -14.50
C SER A 184 -2.83 9.57 -14.98
N GLY A 185 -2.82 9.30 -16.29
CA GLY A 185 -3.54 8.17 -16.88
C GLY A 185 -3.05 6.84 -16.31
N LEU A 186 -1.74 6.59 -16.34
CA LEU A 186 -1.14 5.39 -15.75
C LEU A 186 -1.43 5.26 -14.25
N GLY A 187 -1.34 6.36 -13.49
CA GLY A 187 -1.66 6.39 -12.07
C GLY A 187 -3.13 6.10 -11.78
N GLY A 188 -4.04 6.58 -12.65
CA GLY A 188 -5.47 6.34 -12.57
C GLY A 188 -5.87 4.89 -12.87
N LEU A 189 -5.02 4.11 -13.53
CA LEU A 189 -5.27 2.69 -13.82
C LEU A 189 -5.14 1.79 -12.58
N VAL A 190 -4.45 2.22 -11.53
CA VAL A 190 -4.17 1.37 -10.36
C VAL A 190 -5.44 0.76 -9.77
N THR A 191 -6.44 1.59 -9.47
CA THR A 191 -7.70 1.15 -8.87
C THR A 191 -8.49 0.19 -9.77
N PRO A 192 -8.84 0.54 -11.03
CA PRO A 192 -9.62 -0.36 -11.88
C PRO A 192 -8.87 -1.66 -12.20
N LEU A 193 -7.56 -1.60 -12.47
CA LEU A 193 -6.78 -2.81 -12.73
C LEU A 193 -6.66 -3.71 -11.49
N SER A 194 -6.54 -3.12 -10.29
CA SER A 194 -6.54 -3.88 -9.03
C SER A 194 -7.88 -4.60 -8.80
N LEU A 195 -9.01 -3.94 -9.09
CA LEU A 195 -10.34 -4.56 -9.00
C LEU A 195 -10.49 -5.73 -9.99
N ILE A 196 -9.99 -5.57 -11.22
CA ILE A 196 -9.98 -6.66 -12.21
C ILE A 196 -9.12 -7.82 -11.72
N TYR A 197 -7.92 -7.55 -11.20
CA TYR A 197 -7.02 -8.58 -10.67
C TYR A 197 -7.68 -9.34 -9.51
N ILE A 198 -8.28 -8.63 -8.56
CA ILE A 198 -9.03 -9.23 -7.45
C ILE A 198 -10.17 -10.09 -7.97
N GLY A 199 -10.96 -9.61 -8.95
CA GLY A 199 -12.04 -10.39 -9.56
C GLY A 199 -11.54 -11.69 -10.23
N ILE A 200 -10.38 -11.64 -10.90
CA ILE A 200 -9.74 -12.84 -11.48
C ILE A 200 -9.33 -13.82 -10.37
N MET A 201 -8.76 -13.32 -9.26
CA MET A 201 -8.36 -14.15 -8.12
C MET A 201 -9.57 -14.79 -7.44
N LEU A 202 -10.63 -14.02 -7.18
CA LEU A 202 -11.88 -14.52 -6.61
C LEU A 202 -12.50 -15.60 -7.48
N LYS A 203 -12.44 -15.48 -8.81
CA LYS A 203 -12.89 -16.54 -9.71
C LYS A 203 -11.99 -17.79 -9.64
N LYS A 204 -10.67 -17.61 -9.60
CA LYS A 204 -9.70 -18.72 -9.57
C LYS A 204 -9.81 -19.54 -8.27
N PHE A 205 -9.95 -18.87 -7.13
CA PHE A 205 -10.09 -19.53 -5.83
C PHE A 205 -11.55 -19.88 -5.50
N GLY A 206 -12.52 -19.25 -6.17
CA GLY A 206 -13.95 -19.44 -6.00
C GLY A 206 -14.48 -18.75 -4.73
N LEU A 207 -15.58 -17.99 -4.84
CA LEU A 207 -16.22 -17.41 -3.65
C LEU A 207 -16.75 -18.47 -2.67
N SER A 208 -17.10 -19.67 -3.17
CA SER A 208 -17.57 -20.78 -2.34
C SER A 208 -16.49 -21.35 -1.40
N SER A 209 -15.20 -21.11 -1.69
CA SER A 209 -14.10 -21.49 -0.80
C SER A 209 -13.79 -20.42 0.27
N MET A 210 -14.31 -19.20 0.10
CA MET A 210 -14.20 -18.13 1.11
C MET A 210 -15.20 -18.37 2.23
N ARG A 211 -14.74 -19.07 3.28
CA ARG A 211 -15.45 -19.09 4.56
C ARG A 211 -15.02 -17.88 5.37
N ILE A 212 -15.90 -16.89 5.52
CA ILE A 212 -15.69 -15.82 6.49
C ILE A 212 -15.77 -16.47 7.87
N ASP A 213 -14.61 -16.66 8.48
CA ASP A 213 -14.49 -17.17 9.84
C ASP A 213 -14.28 -16.02 10.84
N ALA A 214 -14.33 -16.36 12.13
CA ALA A 214 -14.17 -15.38 13.20
C ALA A 214 -12.85 -14.60 13.10
N HIS A 215 -11.78 -15.22 12.57
CA HIS A 215 -10.49 -14.56 12.38
C HIS A 215 -10.51 -13.56 11.22
N SER A 216 -11.21 -13.87 10.14
CA SER A 216 -11.43 -12.96 9.02
C SER A 216 -12.28 -11.75 9.46
N LEU A 217 -13.31 -11.98 10.26
CA LEU A 217 -14.12 -10.91 10.84
C LEU A 217 -13.29 -10.05 11.80
N LEU A 218 -12.46 -10.66 12.64
CA LEU A 218 -11.55 -9.95 13.54
C LEU A 218 -10.54 -9.08 12.78
N ALA A 219 -10.01 -9.57 11.66
CA ALA A 219 -9.13 -8.79 10.79
C ALA A 219 -9.85 -7.57 10.19
N LEU A 220 -11.11 -7.75 9.75
CA LEU A 220 -11.94 -6.67 9.23
C LEU A 220 -12.28 -5.65 10.32
N LEU A 221 -12.76 -6.10 11.48
CA LEU A 221 -13.05 -5.22 12.61
C LEU A 221 -11.82 -4.44 13.05
N GLY A 222 -10.68 -5.13 13.16
CA GLY A 222 -9.42 -4.46 13.49
C GLY A 222 -9.03 -3.42 12.44
N ARG A 223 -9.29 -3.64 11.16
CA ARG A 223 -8.96 -2.67 10.10
C ARG A 223 -9.85 -1.40 10.13
N PHE A 224 -11.09 -1.52 10.57
CA PHE A 224 -12.07 -0.42 10.48
C PHE A 224 -12.35 0.28 11.82
N VAL A 225 -12.05 -0.37 12.94
CA VAL A 225 -12.38 0.12 14.29
C VAL A 225 -11.13 0.48 15.11
N LEU A 226 -10.02 -0.25 14.93
CA LEU A 226 -8.76 -0.03 15.65
C LEU A 226 -7.79 0.82 14.83
#